data_AF-M0QWL7-F1
#
_entry.id   AF-M0QWL7-F1
#
_cell.length_a   1.000
_cell.length_b   1.000
_cell.length_c   1.000
_cell.angle_alpha   90.00
_cell.angle_beta   90.00
_cell.angle_gamma   90.00
#
_symmetry.space_group_name_H-M   'P 1'
#
loop_
_entity.id
_entity.type
_entity.pdbx_description
1 polymer ?
#
loop_
_entity_poly.entity_id
_entity_poly.type
_entity_poly.pdbx_seq_one_letter_code
_entity_poly.pdbx_strand_id
1 'polypeptide(L)' 'MLEEDMEVAIKMVVVGNGAVGKSSMIQRYCKGIFTKDYKKTIGVDFLERQIQYVPSALSLGSDL' A
#
# COMPACT_ATOMS: atom_id res chain seq x y z
N MET A 1 -23.09 -18.49 -12.08
CA MET A 1 -22.20 -17.52 -12.74
C MET A 1 -21.07 -17.31 -11.76
N LEU A 2 -19.86 -17.78 -12.07
CA LEU A 2 -18.70 -17.54 -11.22
C LEU A 2 -18.40 -16.06 -11.33
N GLU A 3 -18.54 -15.32 -10.23
CA GLU A 3 -17.96 -13.99 -10.14
C GLU A 3 -16.46 -14.18 -10.30
N GLU A 4 -15.90 -13.74 -11.43
CA GLU A 4 -14.46 -13.72 -11.61
C GLU A 4 -13.90 -12.73 -10.59
N ASP A 5 -13.01 -13.21 -9.71
CA ASP A 5 -12.24 -12.36 -8.81
C ASP A 5 -11.47 -11.33 -9.66
N MET A 6 -12.03 -10.14 -9.84
CA MET A 6 -11.38 -9.07 -10.60
C MET A 6 -10.20 -8.54 -9.80
N GLU A 7 -8.99 -8.84 -10.26
CA GLU A 7 -7.78 -8.22 -9.75
C GLU A 7 -7.71 -6.77 -10.24
N VAL A 8 -7.93 -5.82 -9.32
CA VAL A 8 -7.83 -4.39 -9.61
C VAL A 8 -6.43 -3.89 -9.29
N ALA A 9 -5.67 -3.52 -10.32
CA ALA A 9 -4.36 -2.89 -10.16
C ALA A 9 -4.48 -1.37 -10.06
N ILE A 10 -3.98 -0.78 -8.97
CA ILE A 10 -3.98 0.68 -8.74
C ILE A 10 -2.53 1.19 -8.75
N LYS A 11 -2.24 2.16 -9.63
CA LYS A 11 -0.95 2.86 -9.66
C LYS A 11 -1.00 4.11 -8.80
N MET A 12 -0.24 4.13 -7.72
CA MET A 12 -0.16 5.28 -6.81
C MET A 12 1.19 6.00 -6.90
N VAL A 13 1.18 7.32 -6.72
CA VAL A 13 2.38 8.16 -6.65
C VAL A 13 2.30 9.03 -5.41
N VAL A 14 3.37 9.05 -4.60
CA VAL A 14 3.48 9.88 -3.40
C VAL A 14 4.48 11.00 -3.64
N VAL A 15 4.02 12.26 -3.52
CA VAL A 15 4.80 13.48 -3.79
C VAL A 15 4.95 14.36 -2.55
N GLY A 16 6.03 15.15 -2.51
CA GLY A 16 6.34 16.05 -1.40
C GLY A 16 7.84 16.35 -1.28
N ASN A 17 8.21 17.28 -0.41
CA ASN A 17 9.60 17.76 -0.24
C ASN A 17 10.58 16.65 0.15
N GLY A 18 11.88 16.91 -0.01
CA GLY A 18 12.93 16.01 0.47
C GLY A 18 12.80 15.72 1.97
N ALA A 19 13.18 14.51 2.40
CA ALA A 19 13.21 14.09 3.80
C ALA A 19 11.87 14.10 4.59
N VAL A 20 10.71 14.32 3.95
CA VAL A 20 9.39 14.27 4.63
C VAL A 20 8.86 12.85 4.92
N GLY A 21 9.67 11.81 4.71
CA GLY A 21 9.30 10.43 5.08
C GLY A 21 8.51 9.62 4.05
N LYS A 22 8.35 10.10 2.81
CA LYS A 22 7.61 9.38 1.73
C LYS A 22 8.07 7.93 1.56
N SER A 23 9.38 7.73 1.40
CA SER A 23 9.96 6.39 1.21
C SER A 23 9.76 5.50 2.44
N SER A 24 9.91 6.07 3.64
CA SER A 24 9.67 5.36 4.90
C SER A 24 8.22 4.91 5.03
N MET A 25 7.26 5.74 4.62
CA MET A 25 5.84 5.41 4.63
C MET A 25 5.53 4.24 3.69
N ILE A 26 6.02 4.30 2.44
CA ILE A 26 5.79 3.24 1.45
C ILE A 26 6.47 1.93 1.90
N GLN A 27 7.70 1.99 2.42
CA GLN A 27 8.38 0.79 2.94
C GLN A 27 7.65 0.19 4.13
N ARG A 28 7.14 1.01 5.05
CA ARG A 28 6.39 0.51 6.20
C ARG A 28 5.08 -0.13 5.77
N TYR A 29 4.38 0.45 4.79
CA TYR A 29 3.14 -0.10 4.26
C TYR A 29 3.36 -1.42 3.49
N CYS A 30 4.30 -1.44 2.54
CA CYS A 30 4.51 -2.61 1.68
C CYS A 30 5.28 -3.75 2.39
N LYS A 31 6.30 -3.41 3.17
CA LYS A 31 7.25 -4.38 3.77
C LYS A 31 7.11 -4.53 5.29
N GLY A 32 6.35 -3.66 5.97
CA GLY A 32 6.27 -3.67 7.43
C GLY A 32 7.54 -3.17 8.12
N ILE A 33 8.49 -2.57 7.42
CA ILE A 33 9.80 -2.17 7.98
C ILE A 33 9.86 -0.65 8.14
N PHE A 34 10.45 -0.20 9.24
CA PHE A 34 10.85 1.19 9.45
C PHE A 34 12.30 1.23 9.93
N THR A 35 13.13 2.06 9.32
CA THR A 35 14.53 2.26 9.72
C THR A 35 14.82 3.74 9.92
N LYS A 36 15.68 4.04 10.90
CA LYS A 36 16.23 5.38 11.12
C LYS A 36 17.38 5.71 10.17
N ASP A 37 17.95 4.70 9.50
CA ASP A 37 19.02 4.88 8.53
C ASP A 37 18.44 5.52 7.27
N TYR A 38 18.53 6.85 7.20
CA TYR A 38 18.07 7.60 6.05
C TYR A 38 18.97 7.33 4.84
N LYS A 39 18.50 6.49 3.93
CA LYS A 39 19.01 6.43 2.55
C LYS A 39 18.11 7.31 1.68
N LYS A 40 18.68 8.39 1.12
CA LYS A 40 17.98 9.17 0.08
C LYS A 40 17.52 8.22 -1.01
N THR A 41 16.27 8.38 -1.47
CA THR A 41 15.83 7.66 -2.66
C THR A 41 16.68 8.11 -3.85
N ILE A 42 17.33 7.15 -4.50
CA ILE A 42 18.05 7.38 -5.76
C ILE A 42 17.03 7.10 -6.88
N GLY A 43 16.58 8.14 -7.57
CA GLY A 43 15.57 8.01 -8.62
C GLY A 43 14.17 7.68 -8.06
N VAL A 44 13.57 6.59 -8.54
CA VAL A 44 12.21 6.14 -8.20
C VAL A 44 12.28 4.70 -7.68
N ASP A 45 11.63 4.43 -6.55
CA ASP A 45 11.47 3.09 -5.98
C ASP A 45 10.05 2.59 -6.27
N PHE A 46 9.92 1.36 -6.75
CA PHE A 46 8.63 0.73 -7.06
C PHE A 46 8.35 -0.36 -6.05
N LEU A 47 7.25 -0.22 -5.31
CA LEU A 47 6.79 -1.16 -4.32
C LEU A 47 5.33 -1.51 -4.57
N GLU A 48 5.02 -2.79 -4.48
CA GLU A 48 3.68 -3.33 -4.67
C GLU A 48 3.17 -3.94 -3.36
N ARG A 49 1.85 -3.87 -3.16
CA ARG A 49 1.16 -4.51 -2.05
C ARG A 49 -0.21 -4.96 -2.51
N GLN A 50 -0.45 -6.28 -2.46
CA GLN A 50 -1.79 -6.83 -2.61
C GLN A 50 -2.55 -6.67 -1.27
N ILE A 51 -3.81 -6.24 -1.37
CA ILE A 51 -4.72 -6.11 -0.23
C ILE A 51 -6.04 -6.81 -0.57
N GLN A 52 -6.62 -7.47 0.43
CA GLN A 52 -8.00 -7.91 0.34
C GLN A 52 -8.88 -6.75 0.79
N TYR A 53 -9.69 -6.23 -0.12
CA TYR A 53 -10.65 -5.17 0.20
C TYR A 53 -11.98 -5.80 0.60
N VAL A 54 -12.41 -5.55 1.83
CA VAL A 54 -13.75 -5.93 2.32
C VAL A 54 -14.58 -4.65 2.43
N PRO A 55 -15.63 -4.48 1.62
CA PRO A 55 -16.55 -3.35 1.75
C PRO A 55 -17.19 -3.34 3.14
N SER A 56 -17.20 -2.18 3.80
CA SER A 56 -17.73 -2.03 5.15
C SER A 56 -19.23 -2.40 5.29
N ALA A 57 -19.97 -2.37 4.17
CA ALA A 57 -21.37 -2.79 4.14
C ALA A 57 -21.55 -4.32 4.29
N LEU A 58 -20.51 -5.12 3.97
CA LEU A 58 -20.53 -6.58 4.05
C LEU A 58 -19.97 -7.10 5.38
N SER A 59 -19.21 -6.28 6.12
CA SER A 59 -18.61 -6.70 7.40
C SER A 59 -19.60 -6.82 8.56
N LEU A 60 -20.84 -6.34 8.40
CA LEU A 60 -21.88 -6.45 9.44
C LEU A 60 -22.62 -7.81 9.44
N GLY A 61 -22.45 -8.64 8.40
CA GLY A 61 -23.24 -9.86 8.20
C GLY A 61 -22.51 -11.19 8.47
N SER A 62 -21.20 -11.17 8.72
CA SER A 62 -20.39 -12.39 8.87
C SER A 62 -20.10 -12.79 10.33
N ASP A 63 -20.50 -11.95 11.29
CA ASP A 63 -20.26 -12.16 12.73
C ASP A 63 -21.48 -12.81 13.45
N LEU A 64 -22.46 -13.34 12.69
CA LEU A 64 -23.62 -14.08 13.21
C LEU A 64 -23.73 -15.48 12.60
#